data_AF-A0A6V7VP05-F1
#
_entry.id   AF-A0A6V7VP05-F1
#
_cell.length_a   1.000
_cell.length_b   1.000
_cell.length_c   1.000
_cell.angle_alpha   90.00
_cell.angle_beta   90.00
_cell.angle_gamma   90.00
#
_symmetry.space_group_name_H-M   'P 1'
#
loop_
_entity.id
_entity.type
_entity.pdbx_description
1 polymer ?
#
loop_
_entity_poly.entity_id
_entity_poly.type
_entity_poly.pdbx_seq_one_letter_code
_entity_poly.pdbx_strand_id
1 'polypeptide(L)'
;MQKFAGKNNKMSYKTVADSSQLKFAEKLVILNDRAVGMLTRIYNMKKACSDPKSQPQFLNDKTLESAISYIVKRFPAIDIKRTSTVYSSINDMKGNIIKKLSLYYYTFVDLLDLKDAILQLFTAMDANQCRLNINQNLDLTTSFLNLLVNFCSLMILLSRVEDRKTVLGLYAAAYDILHTGSETSFPRLGQMIVDYEQPFKKLSEDLGLSYRVISSALESLKETYFRRNISAEQQRDSAMISLTANPRHMLYAAQTNTIACEYMSLDTMDRWIIFGVSLCHRLLSDPSLLQLFQKAMQHSLAVRLFRDETIFSFSMISTVLEPLKNQNKLLNELKEINILAIQTCGHLHAHRRHFLRMALKELYLLLVDEPGLLGPKILFVWMGLSMARDEIQWLLRHYDVWQQLLLQYSPANKKAIQKSGLQNIVVDKFLPELLYYLTEIRNLVLKNSNLISSYYIQYIAGYDAPLLTELSQRFSGGSGLSEYEQLLIHSCIQSLANISDGIDSRGVHLDWFRFQALTSIGRSTFKLQVHANFAVAMNTALFHLKHIGNGLDELLRETSDLSIYCFYPRIFDLHLRNCLDFPLQSRFSITFAHICAHFNSPLHELCPEENDTIIEKGFDF
;
A
#
# COMPACT_ATOMS: atom_id res chain seq x y z
N MET A 1 -58.69 20.00 -37.97
CA MET A 1 -58.58 18.52 -37.89
C MET A 1 -57.13 18.12 -38.06
N GLN A 2 -56.59 17.47 -37.03
CA GLN A 2 -55.16 17.37 -36.70
C GLN A 2 -54.41 16.32 -37.54
N LYS A 3 -53.16 16.66 -37.87
CA LYS A 3 -52.09 15.73 -38.25
C LYS A 3 -51.72 14.85 -37.04
N PHE A 4 -51.61 13.54 -37.22
CA PHE A 4 -50.90 12.68 -36.28
C PHE A 4 -49.74 11.98 -37.00
N ALA A 5 -48.54 12.33 -36.54
CA ALA A 5 -47.27 11.75 -36.92
C ALA A 5 -47.07 10.41 -36.19
N GLY A 6 -46.63 9.38 -36.93
CA GLY A 6 -46.18 8.11 -36.37
C GLY A 6 -44.88 8.31 -35.58
N LYS A 7 -44.91 8.03 -34.28
CA LYS A 7 -43.72 7.93 -33.44
C LYS A 7 -43.02 6.60 -33.69
N ASN A 8 -41.86 6.66 -34.34
CA ASN A 8 -40.84 5.61 -34.29
C ASN A 8 -40.23 5.58 -32.88
N ASN A 9 -40.68 4.67 -32.02
CA ASN A 9 -39.97 4.33 -30.79
C ASN A 9 -38.74 3.47 -31.14
N LYS A 10 -37.59 4.13 -31.32
CA LYS A 10 -36.29 3.46 -31.20
C LYS A 10 -36.11 3.04 -29.73
N MET A 11 -36.26 1.74 -29.45
CA MET A 11 -35.76 1.12 -28.23
C MET A 11 -34.24 1.34 -28.16
N SER A 12 -33.83 2.30 -27.35
CA SER A 12 -32.45 2.46 -26.92
C SER A 12 -32.14 1.37 -25.90
N TYR A 13 -31.55 0.26 -26.34
CA TYR A 13 -30.89 -0.68 -25.45
C TYR A 13 -29.62 -0.02 -24.90
N LYS A 14 -29.78 0.83 -23.89
CA LYS A 14 -28.72 1.05 -22.91
C LYS A 14 -28.80 -0.11 -21.93
N THR A 15 -28.03 -1.16 -22.19
CA THR A 15 -27.75 -2.21 -21.20
C THR A 15 -26.92 -1.57 -20.10
N VAL A 16 -27.57 -0.85 -19.19
CA VAL A 16 -26.95 -0.42 -17.94
C VAL A 16 -26.82 -1.70 -17.13
N ALA A 17 -25.61 -2.26 -17.05
CA ALA A 17 -25.36 -3.43 -16.21
C ALA A 17 -25.98 -3.21 -14.83
N ASP A 18 -26.71 -4.21 -14.35
CA ASP A 18 -27.26 -4.21 -13.01
C ASP A 18 -26.13 -3.91 -12.01
N SER A 19 -26.38 -3.07 -11.02
CA SER A 19 -25.36 -2.67 -10.03
C SER A 19 -24.75 -3.87 -9.32
N SER A 20 -25.52 -4.95 -9.15
CA SER A 20 -25.08 -6.24 -8.62
C SER A 20 -23.99 -6.92 -9.47
N GLN A 21 -23.91 -6.61 -10.77
CA GLN A 21 -22.98 -7.24 -11.72
C GLN A 21 -21.63 -6.51 -11.83
N LEU A 22 -21.47 -5.34 -11.20
CA LEU A 22 -20.23 -4.56 -11.28
C LEU A 22 -19.06 -5.24 -10.58
N LYS A 23 -19.34 -5.98 -9.49
CA LYS A 23 -18.37 -6.78 -8.71
C LYS A 23 -17.12 -6.00 -8.29
N PHE A 24 -17.30 -4.77 -7.79
CA PHE A 24 -16.17 -3.91 -7.40
C PHE A 24 -15.37 -4.50 -6.24
N ALA A 25 -16.03 -5.11 -5.25
CA ALA A 25 -15.35 -5.74 -4.12
C ALA A 25 -14.41 -6.85 -4.60
N GLU A 26 -14.91 -7.81 -5.39
CA GLU A 26 -14.11 -8.92 -5.89
C GLU A 26 -12.96 -8.46 -6.80
N LYS A 27 -13.24 -7.52 -7.71
CA LYS A 27 -12.20 -6.96 -8.58
C LYS A 27 -11.10 -6.26 -7.79
N LEU A 28 -11.47 -5.50 -6.74
CA LEU A 28 -10.49 -4.84 -5.88
C LEU A 28 -9.64 -5.85 -5.11
N VAL A 29 -10.23 -6.91 -4.58
CA VAL A 29 -9.48 -7.98 -3.89
C VAL A 29 -8.48 -8.63 -4.84
N ILE A 30 -8.95 -9.11 -6.00
CA ILE A 30 -8.12 -9.86 -6.97
C ILE A 30 -7.01 -8.97 -7.56
N LEU A 31 -7.34 -7.73 -7.95
CA LEU A 31 -6.37 -6.84 -8.57
C LEU A 31 -5.33 -6.31 -7.57
N ASN A 32 -5.68 -6.14 -6.30
CA ASN A 32 -4.69 -5.77 -5.28
C ASN A 32 -3.66 -6.88 -5.08
N ASP A 33 -4.12 -8.12 -4.89
CA ASP A 33 -3.23 -9.28 -4.77
C ASP A 33 -2.33 -9.41 -6.00
N ARG A 34 -2.92 -9.40 -7.20
CA ARG A 34 -2.17 -9.47 -8.46
C ARG A 34 -1.15 -8.32 -8.60
N ALA A 35 -1.48 -7.12 -8.15
CA ALA A 35 -0.57 -5.98 -8.19
C ALA A 35 0.64 -6.14 -7.25
N VAL A 36 0.45 -6.70 -6.05
CA VAL A 36 1.57 -7.00 -5.13
C VAL A 36 2.47 -8.10 -5.71
N GLY A 37 1.88 -9.16 -6.27
CA GLY A 37 2.66 -10.19 -6.95
C GLY A 37 3.45 -9.64 -8.13
N MET A 38 2.85 -8.78 -8.95
CA MET A 38 3.56 -8.12 -10.06
C MET A 38 4.64 -7.16 -9.56
N LEU A 39 4.44 -6.42 -8.46
CA LEU A 39 5.48 -5.59 -7.86
C LEU A 39 6.69 -6.43 -7.47
N THR A 40 6.43 -7.60 -6.90
CA THR A 40 7.45 -8.57 -6.50
C THR A 40 8.26 -9.06 -7.71
N ARG A 41 7.58 -9.49 -8.77
CA ARG A 41 8.24 -9.95 -10.01
C ARG A 41 9.08 -8.85 -10.66
N ILE A 42 8.52 -7.65 -10.83
CA ILE A 42 9.22 -6.52 -11.46
C ILE A 42 10.39 -6.06 -10.59
N TYR A 43 10.24 -6.08 -9.26
CA TYR A 43 11.33 -5.78 -8.33
C TYR A 43 12.50 -6.75 -8.51
N ASN A 44 12.24 -8.06 -8.52
CA ASN A 44 13.28 -9.07 -8.69
C ASN A 44 13.95 -8.95 -10.06
N MET A 45 13.18 -8.73 -11.13
CA MET A 45 13.73 -8.46 -12.45
C MET A 45 14.62 -7.21 -12.47
N LYS A 46 14.20 -6.12 -11.82
CA LYS A 46 15.03 -4.91 -11.69
C LYS A 46 16.35 -5.23 -10.98
N LYS A 47 16.30 -5.90 -9.83
CA LYS A 47 17.51 -6.25 -9.08
C LYS A 47 18.42 -7.18 -9.90
N ALA A 48 17.85 -8.17 -10.59
CA ALA A 48 18.60 -9.11 -11.41
C ALA A 48 19.27 -8.45 -12.62
N CYS A 49 18.62 -7.49 -13.28
CA CYS A 49 19.21 -6.74 -14.39
C CYS A 49 20.29 -5.75 -13.94
N SER A 50 20.21 -5.24 -12.71
CA SER A 50 21.22 -4.32 -12.16
C SER A 50 22.45 -5.02 -11.57
N ASP A 51 22.39 -6.32 -11.27
CA ASP A 51 23.54 -7.10 -10.80
C ASP A 51 24.28 -7.76 -11.99
N PRO A 52 25.55 -7.40 -12.25
CA PRO A 52 26.34 -7.99 -13.34
C PRO A 52 26.44 -9.52 -13.30
N LYS A 53 26.25 -10.16 -12.14
CA LYS A 53 26.31 -11.62 -12.00
C LYS A 53 25.03 -12.32 -12.45
N SER A 54 23.88 -11.68 -12.29
CA SER A 54 22.56 -12.25 -12.62
C SER A 54 21.96 -11.70 -13.91
N GLN A 55 22.50 -10.61 -14.46
CA GLN A 55 22.00 -9.98 -15.67
C GLN A 55 22.03 -10.99 -16.85
N PRO A 56 20.98 -11.05 -17.70
CA PRO A 56 20.97 -11.91 -18.87
C PRO A 56 22.21 -11.70 -19.75
N GLN A 57 22.95 -12.78 -20.00
CA GLN A 57 24.25 -12.73 -20.72
C GLN A 57 24.18 -12.02 -22.08
N PHE A 58 23.02 -12.07 -22.76
CA PHE A 58 22.83 -11.40 -24.05
C PHE A 58 22.98 -9.88 -23.99
N LEU A 59 22.71 -9.27 -22.84
CA LEU A 59 22.81 -7.82 -22.67
C LEU A 59 24.27 -7.34 -22.67
N ASN A 60 25.21 -8.23 -22.35
CA ASN A 60 26.65 -7.96 -22.33
C ASN A 60 27.40 -8.63 -23.49
N ASP A 61 26.69 -9.26 -24.43
CA ASP A 61 27.30 -9.96 -25.55
C ASP A 61 27.69 -8.97 -26.67
N LYS A 62 28.99 -8.82 -26.90
CA LYS A 62 29.56 -7.94 -27.93
C LYS A 62 29.05 -8.26 -29.34
N THR A 63 28.65 -9.51 -29.61
CA THR A 63 28.11 -9.90 -30.93
C THR A 63 26.70 -9.37 -31.17
N LEU A 64 25.95 -9.05 -30.10
CA LEU A 64 24.59 -8.52 -30.14
C LEU A 64 24.55 -6.98 -30.00
N GLU A 65 25.66 -6.34 -29.65
CA GLU A 65 25.72 -4.90 -29.35
C GLU A 65 25.15 -4.02 -30.48
N SER A 66 25.50 -4.31 -31.74
CA SER A 66 25.00 -3.58 -32.91
C SER A 66 23.49 -3.74 -33.10
N ALA A 67 22.97 -4.95 -32.88
CA ALA A 67 21.55 -5.25 -32.96
C ALA A 67 20.76 -4.61 -31.81
N ILE A 68 21.28 -4.70 -30.58
CA ILE A 68 20.71 -4.07 -29.38
C ILE A 68 20.62 -2.55 -29.57
N SER A 69 21.70 -1.92 -30.01
CA SER A 69 21.73 -0.48 -30.25
C SER A 69 20.68 -0.06 -31.30
N TYR A 70 20.55 -0.84 -32.37
CA TYR A 70 19.53 -0.61 -33.40
C TYR A 70 18.11 -0.75 -32.85
N ILE A 71 17.84 -1.84 -32.11
CA ILE A 71 16.54 -2.13 -31.49
C ILE A 71 16.13 -1.00 -30.55
N VAL A 72 17.00 -0.61 -29.62
CA VAL A 72 16.69 0.43 -28.63
C VAL A 72 16.41 1.77 -29.29
N LYS A 73 17.17 2.12 -30.34
CA LYS A 73 16.99 3.39 -31.08
C LYS A 73 15.68 3.44 -31.87
N ARG A 74 15.19 2.30 -32.35
CA ARG A 74 13.96 2.20 -33.16
C ARG A 74 12.74 1.73 -32.37
N PHE A 75 12.91 1.37 -31.09
CA PHE A 75 11.86 0.83 -30.25
C PHE A 75 10.62 1.74 -30.25
N PRO A 76 9.40 1.21 -30.49
CA PRO A 76 9.03 -0.21 -30.50
C PRO A 76 8.99 -0.83 -31.91
N ALA A 77 9.49 -0.15 -32.94
CA ALA A 77 9.46 -0.67 -34.31
C ALA A 77 10.54 -1.72 -34.54
N ILE A 78 10.13 -2.96 -34.87
CA ILE A 78 11.00 -4.06 -35.27
C ILE A 78 10.74 -4.37 -36.74
N ASP A 79 11.73 -4.13 -37.60
CA ASP A 79 11.66 -4.46 -39.03
C ASP A 79 12.86 -5.33 -39.42
N ILE A 80 12.66 -6.65 -39.35
CA ILE A 80 13.70 -7.64 -39.66
C ILE A 80 13.93 -7.75 -41.16
N LYS A 81 12.89 -7.52 -41.98
CA LYS A 81 12.96 -7.72 -43.44
C LYS A 81 13.84 -6.68 -44.12
N ARG A 82 13.82 -5.43 -43.65
CA ARG A 82 14.64 -4.34 -44.23
C ARG A 82 16.07 -4.27 -43.70
N THR A 83 16.41 -5.02 -42.64
CA THR A 83 17.71 -4.87 -41.96
C THR A 83 18.34 -6.24 -41.59
N SER A 84 18.27 -7.20 -42.51
CA SER A 84 18.70 -8.60 -42.27
C SER A 84 20.14 -8.75 -41.79
N THR A 85 21.05 -7.86 -42.19
CA THR A 85 22.47 -7.88 -41.77
C THR A 85 22.64 -7.57 -40.28
N VAL A 86 21.84 -6.66 -39.73
CA VAL A 86 21.89 -6.28 -38.30
C VAL A 86 21.29 -7.37 -37.41
N TYR A 87 20.33 -8.14 -37.91
CA TYR A 87 19.69 -9.24 -37.16
C TYR A 87 20.36 -10.61 -37.36
N SER A 88 21.47 -10.68 -38.11
CA SER A 88 22.18 -11.94 -38.39
C SER A 88 22.62 -12.67 -37.12
N SER A 89 23.24 -11.95 -36.17
CA SER A 89 23.66 -12.52 -34.88
C SER A 89 22.50 -12.98 -33.99
N ILE A 90 21.33 -12.34 -34.12
CA ILE A 90 20.11 -12.78 -33.43
C ILE A 90 19.58 -14.08 -34.05
N ASN A 91 19.63 -14.22 -35.38
CA ASN A 91 19.18 -15.44 -36.06
C ASN A 91 19.96 -16.69 -35.60
N ASP A 92 21.27 -16.54 -35.35
CA ASP A 92 22.13 -17.63 -34.89
C ASP A 92 21.79 -18.11 -33.47
N MET A 93 21.26 -17.21 -32.62
CA MET A 93 20.97 -17.47 -31.21
C MET A 93 19.47 -17.42 -30.84
N LYS A 94 18.57 -17.29 -31.82
CA LYS A 94 17.13 -17.02 -31.61
C LYS A 94 16.44 -17.96 -30.62
N GLY A 95 16.72 -19.26 -30.68
CA GLY A 95 16.13 -20.25 -29.77
C GLY A 95 16.57 -20.05 -28.32
N ASN A 96 17.84 -19.69 -28.10
CA ASN A 96 18.37 -19.40 -26.77
C ASN A 96 17.83 -18.09 -26.21
N ILE A 97 17.72 -17.05 -27.05
CA ILE A 97 17.15 -15.75 -26.68
C ILE A 97 15.70 -15.93 -26.21
N ILE A 98 14.87 -16.61 -27.00
CA ILE A 98 13.46 -16.87 -26.65
C ILE A 98 13.39 -17.66 -25.34
N LYS A 99 14.16 -18.75 -25.20
CA LYS A 99 14.13 -19.59 -24.00
C LYS A 99 14.48 -18.83 -22.72
N LYS A 100 15.50 -17.97 -22.77
CA LYS A 100 16.02 -17.27 -21.58
C LYS A 100 15.30 -15.95 -21.27
N LEU A 101 14.74 -15.26 -22.27
CA LEU A 101 14.04 -13.97 -22.07
C LEU A 101 12.51 -14.12 -21.95
N SER A 102 11.95 -15.29 -22.22
CA SER A 102 10.49 -15.55 -22.14
C SER A 102 9.89 -15.14 -20.80
N LEU A 103 10.53 -15.52 -19.68
CA LEU A 103 10.05 -15.19 -18.33
C LEU A 103 9.89 -13.67 -18.14
N TYR A 104 10.88 -12.91 -18.57
CA TYR A 104 10.85 -11.45 -18.46
C TYR A 104 9.82 -10.85 -19.43
N TYR A 105 9.79 -11.34 -20.68
CA TYR A 105 8.83 -10.90 -21.68
C TYR A 105 7.38 -11.05 -21.20
N TYR A 106 7.00 -12.26 -20.76
CA TYR A 106 5.63 -12.53 -20.31
C TYR A 106 5.31 -11.86 -18.97
N THR A 107 6.30 -11.58 -18.12
CA THR A 107 6.09 -10.72 -16.94
C THR A 107 5.65 -9.30 -17.36
N PHE A 108 6.20 -8.75 -18.44
CA PHE A 108 5.75 -7.46 -18.95
C PHE A 108 4.40 -7.53 -19.68
N VAL A 109 4.07 -8.65 -20.33
CA VAL A 109 2.73 -8.90 -20.90
C VAL A 109 1.68 -8.95 -19.79
N ASP A 110 1.94 -9.68 -18.71
CA ASP A 110 1.07 -9.74 -17.54
C ASP A 110 0.85 -8.34 -16.92
N LEU A 111 1.89 -7.51 -16.90
CA LEU A 111 1.79 -6.12 -16.44
C LEU A 111 0.89 -5.28 -17.34
N LEU A 112 0.95 -5.46 -18.67
CA LEU A 112 0.10 -4.76 -19.62
C LEU A 112 -1.38 -5.07 -19.36
N ASP A 113 -1.73 -6.36 -19.23
CA ASP A 113 -3.10 -6.79 -18.98
C ASP A 113 -3.61 -6.31 -17.61
N LEU A 114 -2.76 -6.38 -16.58
CA LEU A 114 -3.07 -5.85 -15.25
C LEU A 114 -3.33 -4.33 -15.29
N LYS A 115 -2.47 -3.57 -16.00
CA LYS A 115 -2.61 -2.12 -16.17
C LYS A 115 -3.98 -1.77 -16.77
N ASP A 116 -4.38 -2.48 -17.82
CA ASP A 116 -5.68 -2.24 -18.47
C ASP A 116 -6.86 -2.57 -17.56
N ALA A 117 -6.80 -3.70 -16.83
CA ALA A 117 -7.84 -4.09 -15.89
C ALA A 117 -8.02 -3.08 -14.74
N ILE A 118 -6.92 -2.56 -14.19
CA ILE A 118 -6.94 -1.54 -13.12
C ILE A 118 -7.54 -0.23 -13.64
N LEU A 119 -7.09 0.27 -14.79
CA LEU A 119 -7.59 1.52 -15.36
C LEU A 119 -9.08 1.42 -15.74
N GLN A 120 -9.51 0.25 -16.24
CA GLN A 120 -10.92 -0.02 -16.51
C GLN A 120 -11.74 0.00 -15.21
N LEU A 121 -11.24 -0.58 -14.13
CA LEU A 121 -11.91 -0.55 -12.82
C LEU A 121 -12.04 0.87 -12.28
N PHE A 122 -10.97 1.66 -12.28
CA PHE A 122 -11.01 3.05 -11.79
C PHE A 122 -12.01 3.89 -12.60
N THR A 123 -11.98 3.77 -13.93
CA THR A 123 -12.93 4.46 -14.80
C THR A 123 -14.37 4.02 -14.54
N ALA A 124 -14.60 2.72 -14.30
CA ALA A 124 -15.93 2.21 -13.98
C ALA A 124 -16.44 2.71 -12.63
N MET A 125 -15.57 2.80 -11.61
CA MET A 125 -15.93 3.36 -10.30
C MET A 125 -16.27 4.85 -10.41
N ASP A 126 -15.50 5.63 -11.16
CA ASP A 126 -15.79 7.07 -11.38
C ASP A 126 -17.07 7.28 -12.18
N ALA A 127 -17.29 6.50 -13.25
CA ALA A 127 -18.51 6.54 -14.05
C ALA A 127 -19.77 6.18 -13.24
N ASN A 128 -19.65 5.30 -12.25
CA ASN A 128 -20.72 4.96 -11.30
C ASN A 128 -20.79 5.91 -10.10
N GLN A 129 -19.99 6.97 -10.07
CA GLN A 129 -19.94 7.98 -9.01
C GLN A 129 -19.78 7.34 -7.63
N CYS A 130 -18.86 6.38 -7.51
CA CYS A 130 -18.56 5.73 -6.24
C CYS A 130 -18.09 6.77 -5.23
N ARG A 131 -18.73 6.83 -4.06
CA ARG A 131 -18.33 7.71 -2.96
C ARG A 131 -17.50 6.93 -1.96
N LEU A 132 -16.26 7.34 -1.77
CA LEU A 132 -15.32 6.69 -0.86
C LEU A 132 -15.16 7.53 0.41
N ASN A 133 -15.26 6.89 1.57
CA ASN A 133 -15.12 7.48 2.88
C ASN A 133 -14.57 6.43 3.87
N ILE A 134 -13.30 6.59 4.26
CA ILE A 134 -12.59 5.63 5.10
C ILE A 134 -13.27 5.36 6.45
N ASN A 135 -14.05 6.32 6.97
CA ASN A 135 -14.75 6.18 8.25
C ASN A 135 -16.07 5.40 8.14
N GLN A 136 -16.52 5.08 6.93
CA GLN A 136 -17.79 4.39 6.68
C GLN A 136 -17.56 3.11 5.87
N ASN A 137 -17.16 3.24 4.60
CA ASN A 137 -16.87 2.13 3.71
C ASN A 137 -15.35 1.89 3.67
N LEU A 138 -14.84 1.43 4.82
CA LEU A 138 -13.43 1.22 5.11
C LEU A 138 -12.77 0.30 4.08
N ASP A 139 -13.28 -0.91 3.89
CA ASP A 139 -12.67 -1.92 3.00
C ASP A 139 -12.65 -1.45 1.55
N LEU A 140 -13.73 -0.80 1.10
CA LEU A 140 -13.81 -0.22 -0.23
C LEU A 140 -12.80 0.91 -0.45
N THR A 141 -12.71 1.83 0.52
CA THR A 141 -11.82 2.99 0.42
C THR A 141 -10.35 2.56 0.49
N THR A 142 -10.00 1.71 1.45
CA THR A 142 -8.62 1.22 1.64
C THR A 142 -8.17 0.36 0.46
N SER A 143 -9.01 -0.55 -0.03
CA SER A 143 -8.69 -1.38 -1.19
C SER A 143 -8.52 -0.57 -2.47
N PHE A 144 -9.33 0.48 -2.67
CA PHE A 144 -9.14 1.40 -3.80
C PHE A 144 -7.81 2.16 -3.70
N LEU A 145 -7.51 2.75 -2.54
CA LEU A 145 -6.27 3.51 -2.33
C LEU A 145 -5.01 2.64 -2.40
N ASN A 146 -5.09 1.40 -1.91
CA ASN A 146 -4.02 0.40 -2.05
C ASN A 146 -3.79 0.07 -3.52
N LEU A 147 -4.84 -0.19 -4.30
CA LEU A 147 -4.71 -0.50 -5.72
C LEU A 147 -4.13 0.69 -6.49
N LEU A 148 -4.57 1.91 -6.16
CA LEU A 148 -4.05 3.15 -6.74
C LEU A 148 -2.55 3.27 -6.51
N VAL A 149 -2.08 3.11 -5.28
CA VAL A 149 -0.65 3.22 -4.96
C VAL A 149 0.16 2.08 -5.56
N ASN A 150 -0.36 0.85 -5.53
CA ASN A 150 0.32 -0.30 -6.11
C ASN A 150 0.45 -0.15 -7.62
N PHE A 151 -0.60 0.31 -8.31
CA PHE A 151 -0.57 0.65 -9.73
C PHE A 151 0.48 1.73 -10.05
N CYS A 152 0.49 2.83 -9.31
CA CYS A 152 1.49 3.88 -9.52
C CYS A 152 2.91 3.37 -9.29
N SER A 153 3.10 2.60 -8.20
CA SER A 153 4.39 2.00 -7.85
C SER A 153 4.88 1.04 -8.92
N LEU A 154 4.00 0.21 -9.50
CA LEU A 154 4.30 -0.70 -10.60
C LEU A 154 4.83 0.05 -11.81
N MET A 155 4.11 1.07 -12.25
CA MET A 155 4.47 1.81 -13.47
C MET A 155 5.72 2.68 -13.30
N ILE A 156 5.98 3.18 -12.08
CA ILE A 156 7.24 3.86 -11.75
C ILE A 156 8.39 2.86 -11.64
N LEU A 157 8.17 1.68 -11.06
CA LEU A 157 9.22 0.66 -10.94
C LEU A 157 9.58 0.09 -12.32
N LEU A 158 8.59 -0.09 -13.20
CA LEU A 158 8.77 -0.44 -14.61
C LEU A 158 9.75 0.51 -15.32
N SER A 159 9.60 1.82 -15.13
CA SER A 159 10.47 2.80 -15.80
C SER A 159 11.91 2.77 -15.28
N ARG A 160 12.13 2.22 -14.07
CA ARG A 160 13.45 2.02 -13.46
C ARG A 160 14.13 0.72 -13.89
N VAL A 161 13.51 -0.10 -14.73
CA VAL A 161 14.16 -1.26 -15.37
C VAL A 161 14.88 -0.75 -16.62
N GLU A 162 16.19 -0.54 -16.52
CA GLU A 162 17.00 0.10 -17.58
C GLU A 162 16.94 -0.69 -18.91
N ASP A 163 17.18 -2.00 -18.86
CA ASP A 163 17.26 -2.87 -20.03
C ASP A 163 15.90 -3.31 -20.62
N ARG A 164 14.78 -2.73 -20.16
CA ARG A 164 13.43 -3.18 -20.58
C ARG A 164 13.22 -3.14 -22.10
N LYS A 165 13.69 -2.10 -22.80
CA LYS A 165 13.59 -1.98 -24.26
C LYS A 165 14.42 -3.07 -24.96
N THR A 166 15.60 -3.36 -24.43
CA THR A 166 16.50 -4.39 -24.95
C THR A 166 15.91 -5.78 -24.79
N VAL A 167 15.47 -6.13 -23.58
CA VAL A 167 14.88 -7.44 -23.28
C VAL A 167 13.67 -7.72 -24.17
N LEU A 168 12.75 -6.76 -24.26
CA LEU A 168 11.53 -6.91 -25.07
C LEU A 168 11.83 -6.94 -26.56
N GLY A 169 12.71 -6.06 -27.04
CA GLY A 169 13.04 -5.97 -28.44
C GLY A 169 13.85 -7.16 -28.96
N LEU A 170 14.78 -7.69 -28.17
CA LEU A 170 15.51 -8.92 -28.51
C LEU A 170 14.57 -10.13 -28.57
N TYR A 171 13.68 -10.27 -27.60
CA TYR A 171 12.71 -11.36 -27.59
C TYR A 171 11.80 -11.30 -28.83
N ALA A 172 11.21 -10.14 -29.10
CA ALA A 172 10.32 -9.96 -30.25
C ALA A 172 11.06 -10.17 -31.58
N ALA A 173 12.28 -9.63 -31.72
CA ALA A 173 13.08 -9.87 -32.93
C ALA A 173 13.40 -11.36 -33.15
N ALA A 174 13.80 -12.06 -32.09
CA ALA A 174 14.08 -13.50 -32.16
C ALA A 174 12.81 -14.32 -32.47
N TYR A 175 11.67 -13.93 -31.89
CA TYR A 175 10.37 -14.56 -32.11
C TYR A 175 9.93 -14.45 -33.57
N ASP A 176 10.00 -13.25 -34.15
CA ASP A 176 9.64 -12.98 -35.54
C ASP A 176 10.51 -13.77 -36.53
N ILE A 177 11.82 -13.90 -36.24
CA ILE A 177 12.74 -14.71 -37.05
C ILE A 177 12.41 -16.21 -36.95
N LEU A 178 12.05 -16.69 -35.76
CA LEU A 178 11.78 -18.11 -35.54
C LEU A 178 10.42 -18.54 -36.13
N HIS A 179 9.39 -17.73 -35.96
CA HIS A 179 8.00 -18.07 -36.31
C HIS A 179 7.52 -17.44 -37.62
N THR A 180 8.34 -16.60 -38.26
CA THR A 180 7.98 -15.86 -39.49
C THR A 180 6.74 -14.96 -39.34
N GLY A 181 6.47 -14.50 -38.12
CA GLY A 181 5.32 -13.65 -37.79
C GLY A 181 5.53 -12.93 -36.46
N SER A 182 4.91 -11.76 -36.32
CA SER A 182 5.12 -10.92 -35.15
C SER A 182 4.41 -11.44 -33.90
N GLU A 183 5.08 -11.31 -32.75
CA GLU A 183 4.45 -11.65 -31.47
C GLU A 183 3.22 -10.74 -31.24
N THR A 184 2.10 -11.36 -30.85
CA THR A 184 0.78 -10.74 -30.80
C THR A 184 0.65 -9.58 -29.82
N SER A 185 1.30 -9.67 -28.66
CA SER A 185 1.25 -8.65 -27.60
C SER A 185 2.27 -7.54 -27.80
N PHE A 186 3.35 -7.78 -28.57
CA PHE A 186 4.46 -6.84 -28.73
C PHE A 186 4.06 -5.42 -29.17
N PRO A 187 3.14 -5.21 -30.14
CA PRO A 187 2.78 -3.85 -30.56
C PRO A 187 2.20 -3.00 -29.42
N ARG A 188 1.29 -3.59 -28.62
CA ARG A 188 0.68 -2.92 -27.46
C ARG A 188 1.69 -2.76 -26.32
N LEU A 189 2.50 -3.79 -26.11
CA LEU A 189 3.51 -3.80 -25.06
C LEU A 189 4.59 -2.75 -25.30
N GLY A 190 5.13 -2.71 -26.52
CA GLY A 190 6.11 -1.71 -26.94
C GLY A 190 5.56 -0.29 -26.79
N GLN A 191 4.30 -0.06 -27.16
CA GLN A 191 3.64 1.23 -26.96
C GLN A 191 3.55 1.61 -25.47
N MET A 192 3.17 0.67 -24.59
CA MET A 192 3.13 0.91 -23.15
C MET A 192 4.50 1.34 -22.60
N ILE A 193 5.59 0.69 -23.03
CA ILE A 193 6.94 1.02 -22.59
C ILE A 193 7.37 2.42 -23.01
N VAL A 194 6.95 2.87 -24.20
CA VAL A 194 7.19 4.23 -24.68
C VAL A 194 6.35 5.24 -23.90
N ASP A 195 5.06 4.98 -23.74
CA ASP A 195 4.14 5.88 -23.03
C ASP A 195 4.61 6.13 -21.59
N TYR A 196 5.11 5.09 -20.91
CA TYR A 196 5.60 5.14 -19.53
C TYR A 196 7.10 5.42 -19.39
N GLU A 197 7.77 5.89 -20.44
CA GLU A 197 9.15 6.39 -20.33
C GLU A 197 9.22 7.63 -19.43
N GLN A 198 8.16 8.45 -19.41
CA GLN A 198 7.93 9.51 -18.42
C GLN A 198 6.73 9.12 -17.51
N PRO A 199 6.94 8.23 -16.52
CA PRO A 199 5.84 7.58 -15.80
C PRO A 199 4.94 8.58 -15.08
N PHE A 200 5.48 9.63 -14.47
CA PHE A 200 4.66 10.59 -13.71
C PHE A 200 3.70 11.37 -14.59
N LYS A 201 4.15 11.78 -15.78
CA LYS A 201 3.30 12.48 -16.75
C LYS A 201 2.18 11.56 -17.22
N LYS A 202 2.53 10.34 -17.66
CA LYS A 202 1.55 9.39 -18.17
C LYS A 202 0.55 8.94 -17.11
N LEU A 203 1.01 8.66 -15.88
CA LEU A 203 0.14 8.37 -14.74
C LEU A 203 -0.82 9.53 -14.44
N SER A 204 -0.36 10.78 -14.56
CA SER A 204 -1.23 11.93 -14.33
C SER A 204 -2.33 12.07 -15.38
N GLU A 205 -2.03 11.73 -16.64
CA GLU A 205 -3.02 11.66 -17.72
C GLU A 205 -4.04 10.54 -17.46
N ASP A 206 -3.57 9.33 -17.17
CA ASP A 206 -4.42 8.15 -16.99
C ASP A 206 -5.33 8.27 -15.75
N LEU A 207 -4.80 8.75 -14.62
CA LEU A 207 -5.56 8.94 -13.39
C LEU A 207 -6.47 10.18 -13.43
N GLY A 208 -6.22 11.12 -14.36
CA GLY A 208 -7.06 12.31 -14.55
C GLY A 208 -8.52 11.98 -14.87
N LEU A 209 -8.80 10.79 -15.40
CA LEU A 209 -10.17 10.32 -15.69
C LEU A 209 -10.94 9.86 -14.43
N SER A 210 -10.24 9.56 -13.34
CA SER A 210 -10.82 9.02 -12.09
C SER A 210 -10.67 9.98 -10.91
N TYR A 211 -10.43 11.26 -11.20
CA TYR A 211 -10.04 12.25 -10.19
C TYR A 211 -11.11 12.45 -9.10
N ARG A 212 -12.40 12.25 -9.38
CA ARG A 212 -13.47 12.49 -8.39
C ARG A 212 -13.49 11.43 -7.31
N VAL A 213 -13.34 10.16 -7.70
CA VAL A 213 -13.26 9.04 -6.76
C VAL A 213 -12.00 9.16 -5.90
N ILE A 214 -10.86 9.53 -6.52
CA ILE A 214 -9.61 9.78 -5.79
C ILE A 214 -9.76 10.95 -4.81
N SER A 215 -10.38 12.06 -5.23
CA SER A 215 -10.67 13.21 -4.37
C SER A 215 -11.47 12.81 -3.14
N SER A 216 -12.61 12.11 -3.34
CA SER A 216 -13.48 11.66 -2.25
C SER A 216 -12.73 10.77 -1.25
N ALA A 217 -11.92 9.84 -1.75
CA ALA A 217 -11.16 8.93 -0.90
C ALA A 217 -10.14 9.70 -0.04
N LEU A 218 -9.33 10.57 -0.66
CA LEU A 218 -8.27 11.31 0.04
C LEU A 218 -8.83 12.34 1.01
N GLU A 219 -9.93 13.03 0.66
CA GLU A 219 -10.57 13.99 1.54
C GLU A 219 -11.03 13.33 2.85
N SER A 220 -11.56 12.11 2.75
CA SER A 220 -11.99 11.34 3.94
C SER A 220 -10.85 10.98 4.91
N LEU A 221 -9.59 10.98 4.44
CA LEU A 221 -8.43 10.72 5.30
C LEU A 221 -8.12 11.88 6.24
N LYS A 222 -8.55 13.10 5.92
CA LYS A 222 -8.03 14.33 6.54
C LYS A 222 -8.13 14.31 8.07
N GLU A 223 -9.33 14.12 8.61
CA GLU A 223 -9.55 14.15 10.05
C GLU A 223 -8.70 13.09 10.77
N THR A 224 -8.76 11.85 10.29
CA THR A 224 -8.00 10.71 10.82
C THR A 224 -6.50 10.96 10.76
N TYR A 225 -5.99 11.39 9.61
CA TYR A 225 -4.56 11.60 9.38
C TYR A 225 -4.01 12.72 10.27
N PHE A 226 -4.71 13.86 10.38
CA PHE A 226 -4.28 14.95 11.25
C PHE A 226 -4.31 14.57 12.73
N ARG A 227 -5.33 13.83 13.18
CA ARG A 227 -5.44 13.35 14.57
C ARG A 227 -4.35 12.34 14.92
N ARG A 228 -3.96 11.47 13.98
CA ARG A 228 -2.93 10.44 14.19
C ARG A 228 -1.51 10.98 13.99
N ASN A 229 -1.31 11.91 13.07
CA ASN A 229 0.01 12.48 12.75
C ASN A 229 0.37 13.67 13.66
N ILE A 230 0.54 13.35 14.95
CA ILE A 230 0.84 14.30 16.04
C ILE A 230 2.27 14.14 16.56
N SER A 231 2.81 15.18 17.20
CA SER A 231 4.16 15.16 17.77
C SER A 231 4.24 14.28 19.03
N ALA A 232 5.44 13.86 19.41
CA ALA A 232 5.65 13.10 20.65
C ALA A 232 5.21 13.86 21.92
N GLU A 233 5.21 15.19 21.87
CA GLU A 233 4.69 16.04 22.95
C GLU A 233 3.16 15.90 23.06
N GLN A 234 2.46 16.06 21.95
CA GLN A 234 1.00 15.87 21.88
C GLN A 234 0.59 14.45 22.27
N GLN A 235 1.41 13.45 21.95
CA GLN A 235 1.20 12.05 22.37
C GLN A 235 1.30 11.89 23.89
N ARG A 236 2.24 12.59 24.54
CA ARG A 236 2.35 12.61 26.01
C ARG A 236 1.18 13.35 26.65
N ASP A 237 0.82 14.51 26.12
CA ASP A 237 -0.25 15.36 26.68
C ASP A 237 -1.61 14.66 26.64
N SER A 238 -1.84 13.83 25.61
CA SER A 238 -3.04 13.00 25.48
C SER A 238 -2.97 11.68 26.24
N ALA A 239 -1.88 11.41 26.96
CA ALA A 239 -1.57 10.14 27.62
C ALA A 239 -1.81 8.93 26.69
N MET A 240 -1.39 9.07 25.43
CA MET A 240 -1.71 8.12 24.38
C MET A 240 -1.18 6.73 24.74
N ILE A 241 -2.02 5.71 24.52
CA ILE A 241 -1.80 4.29 24.83
C ILE A 241 -1.44 3.97 26.31
N SER A 242 -1.55 4.93 27.24
CA SER A 242 -1.34 4.67 28.67
C SER A 242 -2.56 4.00 29.31
N LEU A 243 -2.32 2.89 30.01
CA LEU A 243 -3.34 2.20 30.81
C LEU A 243 -3.48 2.80 32.22
N THR A 244 -2.46 3.53 32.69
CA THR A 244 -2.38 4.08 34.05
C THR A 244 -2.88 5.51 34.15
N ALA A 245 -3.04 6.22 33.02
CA ALA A 245 -3.54 7.58 32.99
C ALA A 245 -4.96 7.73 33.56
N ASN A 246 -5.81 6.71 33.36
CA ASN A 246 -7.17 6.67 33.90
C ASN A 246 -7.48 5.28 34.49
N PRO A 247 -6.98 4.95 35.69
CA PRO A 247 -7.08 3.59 36.26
C PRO A 247 -8.52 3.08 36.40
N ARG A 248 -9.48 3.99 36.65
CA ARG A 248 -10.91 3.66 36.75
C ARG A 248 -11.50 3.07 35.46
N HIS A 249 -10.89 3.35 34.31
CA HIS A 249 -11.36 2.89 33.00
C HIS A 249 -10.57 1.69 32.49
N MET A 250 -9.70 1.09 33.31
CA MET A 250 -8.81 0.01 32.91
C MET A 250 -9.57 -1.24 32.44
N LEU A 251 -10.75 -1.51 33.00
CA LEU A 251 -11.60 -2.64 32.61
C LEU A 251 -12.55 -2.33 31.45
N TYR A 252 -12.69 -1.07 31.04
CA TYR A 252 -13.59 -0.70 29.94
C TYR A 252 -12.95 -0.98 28.59
N ALA A 253 -13.72 -1.58 27.68
CA ALA A 253 -13.28 -1.76 26.31
C ALA A 253 -12.93 -0.43 25.66
N ALA A 254 -11.81 -0.36 24.95
CA ALA A 254 -11.45 0.82 24.17
C ALA A 254 -12.44 0.99 23.00
N GLN A 255 -13.13 2.12 22.93
CA GLN A 255 -14.15 2.40 21.92
C GLN A 255 -13.79 3.65 21.10
N THR A 256 -14.11 3.62 19.81
CA THR A 256 -13.95 4.74 18.86
C THR A 256 -14.88 4.50 17.67
N ASN A 257 -15.27 5.57 16.99
CA ASN A 257 -16.10 5.47 15.79
C ASN A 257 -15.31 4.98 14.57
N THR A 258 -13.98 4.94 14.64
CA THR A 258 -13.09 4.62 13.52
C THR A 258 -12.03 3.59 13.94
N ILE A 259 -12.45 2.45 14.49
CA ILE A 259 -11.55 1.52 15.18
C ILE A 259 -10.37 1.02 14.32
N ALA A 260 -10.63 0.66 13.07
CA ALA A 260 -9.58 0.23 12.15
C ALA A 260 -8.59 1.36 11.80
N CYS A 261 -9.07 2.61 11.81
CA CYS A 261 -8.26 3.77 11.54
C CYS A 261 -7.30 4.12 12.71
N GLU A 262 -7.47 3.56 13.91
CA GLU A 262 -6.59 3.83 15.06
C GLU A 262 -5.23 3.13 14.95
N TYR A 263 -5.19 1.95 14.33
CA TYR A 263 -3.96 1.18 14.12
C TYR A 263 -3.51 1.16 12.66
N MET A 264 -4.26 1.78 11.74
CA MET A 264 -3.83 1.93 10.36
C MET A 264 -2.50 2.68 10.28
N SER A 265 -1.60 2.17 9.44
CA SER A 265 -0.25 2.69 9.26
C SER A 265 -0.26 4.12 8.71
N LEU A 266 0.46 5.03 9.38
CA LEU A 266 0.73 6.37 8.87
C LEU A 266 1.62 6.32 7.62
N ASP A 267 2.55 5.36 7.50
CA ASP A 267 3.35 5.17 6.29
C ASP A 267 2.45 4.81 5.08
N THR A 268 1.41 4.02 5.32
CA THR A 268 0.43 3.67 4.27
C THR A 268 -0.42 4.88 3.88
N MET A 269 -0.91 5.66 4.86
CA MET A 269 -1.64 6.90 4.57
C MET A 269 -0.78 7.93 3.84
N ASP A 270 0.50 8.08 4.21
CA ASP A 270 1.46 8.92 3.50
C ASP A 270 1.56 8.51 2.04
N ARG A 271 1.68 7.21 1.75
CA ARG A 271 1.73 6.72 0.37
C ARG A 271 0.44 7.06 -0.38
N TRP A 272 -0.73 6.83 0.21
CA TRP A 272 -1.99 7.19 -0.43
C TRP A 272 -2.07 8.68 -0.76
N ILE A 273 -1.72 9.55 0.19
CA ILE A 273 -1.76 11.01 0.03
C ILE A 273 -0.71 11.48 -0.99
N ILE A 274 0.55 11.04 -0.84
CA ILE A 274 1.65 11.52 -1.68
C ILE A 274 1.47 11.08 -3.13
N PHE A 275 1.17 9.81 -3.40
CA PHE A 275 0.94 9.34 -4.77
C PHE A 275 -0.35 9.91 -5.36
N GLY A 276 -1.45 9.85 -4.59
CA GLY A 276 -2.76 10.29 -5.05
C GLY A 276 -2.79 11.77 -5.43
N VAL A 277 -2.27 12.65 -4.57
CA VAL A 277 -2.24 14.09 -4.85
C VAL A 277 -1.18 14.46 -5.90
N SER A 278 0.01 13.85 -5.85
CA SER A 278 1.08 14.20 -6.81
C SER A 278 0.70 13.83 -8.24
N LEU A 279 0.10 12.67 -8.44
CA LEU A 279 -0.27 12.18 -9.76
C LEU A 279 -1.63 12.70 -10.21
N CYS A 280 -2.53 13.07 -9.29
CA CYS A 280 -3.74 13.83 -9.59
C CYS A 280 -3.61 15.31 -9.18
N HIS A 281 -2.61 16.02 -9.71
CA HIS A 281 -2.25 17.39 -9.31
C HIS A 281 -3.42 18.41 -9.32
N ARG A 282 -4.50 18.18 -10.08
CA ARG A 282 -5.71 19.01 -10.07
C ARG A 282 -6.35 19.11 -8.67
N LEU A 283 -6.14 18.10 -7.83
CA LEU A 283 -6.60 18.07 -6.44
C LEU A 283 -5.97 19.17 -5.58
N LEU A 284 -4.80 19.69 -5.96
CA LEU A 284 -4.14 20.79 -5.24
C LEU A 284 -4.89 22.13 -5.37
N SER A 285 -5.89 22.21 -6.25
CA SER A 285 -6.80 23.37 -6.31
C SER A 285 -7.74 23.44 -5.10
N ASP A 286 -7.97 22.32 -4.41
CA ASP A 286 -8.71 22.28 -3.15
C ASP A 286 -7.76 22.59 -1.98
N PRO A 287 -7.98 23.70 -1.22
CA PRO A 287 -7.16 24.04 -0.06
C PRO A 287 -7.12 22.94 1.01
N SER A 288 -8.19 22.16 1.14
CA SER A 288 -8.29 21.07 2.10
C SER A 288 -7.30 19.95 1.78
N LEU A 289 -7.24 19.54 0.52
CA LEU A 289 -6.33 18.51 0.03
C LEU A 289 -4.88 19.02 -0.07
N LEU A 290 -4.68 20.31 -0.37
CA LEU A 290 -3.36 20.93 -0.31
C LEU A 290 -2.77 20.87 1.10
N GLN A 291 -3.53 21.21 2.13
CA GLN A 291 -3.09 21.10 3.53
C GLN A 291 -2.75 19.66 3.93
N LEU A 292 -3.59 18.70 3.51
CA LEU A 292 -3.34 17.28 3.75
C LEU A 292 -2.02 16.82 3.11
N PHE A 293 -1.79 17.21 1.86
CA PHE A 293 -0.56 16.91 1.14
C PHE A 293 0.68 17.55 1.78
N GLN A 294 0.60 18.83 2.16
CA GLN A 294 1.67 19.54 2.85
C GLN A 294 2.05 18.87 4.17
N LYS A 295 1.05 18.43 4.96
CA LYS A 295 1.29 17.70 6.21
C LYS A 295 1.99 16.36 5.96
N ALA A 296 1.61 15.63 4.91
CA ALA A 296 2.27 14.38 4.52
C ALA A 296 3.72 14.59 4.04
N MET A 297 3.97 15.65 3.26
CA MET A 297 5.34 16.01 2.86
C MET A 297 6.24 16.38 4.04
N GLN A 298 5.70 17.03 5.08
CA GLN A 298 6.45 17.35 6.30
C GLN A 298 6.73 16.11 7.16
N HIS A 299 5.91 15.07 7.03
CA HIS A 299 6.05 13.81 7.76
C HIS A 299 7.10 12.89 7.12
N SER A 300 7.13 12.76 5.78
CA SER A 300 8.06 11.86 5.12
C SER A 300 8.71 12.47 3.86
N LEU A 301 10.04 12.59 3.87
CA LEU A 301 10.83 13.14 2.76
C LEU A 301 10.85 12.21 1.55
N ALA A 302 10.83 10.90 1.81
CA ALA A 302 10.71 9.86 0.81
C ALA A 302 9.66 8.85 1.24
N VAL A 303 8.93 8.30 0.28
CA VAL A 303 7.97 7.21 0.49
C VAL A 303 8.47 5.95 -0.20
N ARG A 304 8.01 4.79 0.29
CA ARG A 304 8.35 3.49 -0.29
C ARG A 304 7.58 3.28 -1.60
N LEU A 305 8.29 2.94 -2.66
CA LEU A 305 7.68 2.36 -3.86
C LEU A 305 7.37 0.89 -3.57
N PHE A 306 8.41 0.10 -3.33
CA PHE A 306 8.30 -1.31 -2.97
C PHE A 306 9.61 -1.78 -2.33
N ARG A 307 9.52 -2.49 -1.19
CA ARG A 307 10.69 -2.95 -0.41
C ARG A 307 11.68 -1.81 -0.12
N ASP A 308 12.93 -1.93 -0.53
CA ASP A 308 14.00 -0.93 -0.39
C ASP A 308 13.99 0.17 -1.46
N GLU A 309 13.15 0.05 -2.50
CA GLU A 309 13.02 1.08 -3.52
C GLU A 309 12.16 2.25 -3.01
N THR A 310 12.72 3.46 -3.06
CA THR A 310 12.10 4.68 -2.54
C THR A 310 11.89 5.74 -3.63
N ILE A 311 11.06 6.73 -3.33
CA ILE A 311 10.85 7.91 -4.15
C ILE A 311 10.68 9.15 -3.28
N PHE A 312 11.30 10.25 -3.69
CA PHE A 312 11.20 11.53 -2.98
C PHE A 312 9.86 12.20 -3.26
N SER A 313 9.15 12.57 -2.18
CA SER A 313 7.82 13.18 -2.23
C SER A 313 7.84 14.45 -3.07
N PHE A 314 8.79 15.35 -2.81
CA PHE A 314 8.92 16.62 -3.55
C PHE A 314 9.32 16.42 -5.02
N SER A 315 10.22 15.47 -5.31
CA SER A 315 10.65 15.19 -6.69
C SER A 315 9.49 14.71 -7.55
N MET A 316 8.57 13.90 -6.99
CA MET A 316 7.41 13.41 -7.72
C MET A 316 6.49 14.56 -8.14
N ILE A 317 6.10 15.42 -7.20
CA ILE A 317 5.20 16.54 -7.50
C ILE A 317 5.89 17.60 -8.37
N SER A 318 7.18 17.89 -8.16
CA SER A 318 7.88 18.90 -8.95
C SER A 318 7.94 18.52 -10.43
N THR A 319 8.24 17.26 -10.75
CA THR A 319 8.27 16.77 -12.14
C THR A 319 6.90 16.85 -12.82
N VAL A 320 5.80 16.69 -12.08
CA VAL A 320 4.44 16.82 -12.62
C VAL A 320 4.06 18.29 -12.84
N LEU A 321 4.43 19.19 -11.93
CA LEU A 321 4.01 20.59 -11.97
C LEU A 321 4.87 21.47 -12.90
N GLU A 322 6.18 21.20 -13.03
CA GLU A 322 7.11 22.02 -13.82
C GLU A 322 6.67 22.27 -15.28
N PRO A 323 6.12 21.28 -16.03
CA PRO A 323 5.67 21.50 -17.39
C PRO A 323 4.34 22.28 -17.49
N LEU A 324 3.61 22.45 -16.38
CA LEU A 324 2.27 23.04 -16.38
C LEU A 324 2.32 24.57 -16.27
N LYS A 325 1.63 25.23 -17.19
CA LYS A 325 1.48 26.70 -17.15
C LYS A 325 0.77 27.14 -15.86
N ASN A 326 1.18 28.27 -15.30
CA ASN A 326 0.59 28.92 -14.12
C ASN A 326 0.73 28.19 -12.77
N GLN A 327 1.57 27.15 -12.65
CA GLN A 327 1.81 26.44 -11.38
C GLN A 327 3.03 26.93 -10.58
N ASN A 328 3.75 27.95 -11.07
CA ASN A 328 4.99 28.44 -10.46
C ASN A 328 4.84 28.88 -8.99
N LYS A 329 3.72 29.53 -8.64
CA LYS A 329 3.47 29.98 -7.27
C LYS A 329 3.34 28.79 -6.32
N LEU A 330 2.52 27.81 -6.68
CA LEU A 330 2.33 26.58 -5.90
C LEU A 330 3.63 25.78 -5.79
N LEU A 331 4.39 25.67 -6.89
CA LEU A 331 5.67 24.98 -6.88
C LEU A 331 6.68 25.64 -5.92
N ASN A 332 6.70 26.98 -5.83
CA ASN A 332 7.56 27.70 -4.89
C ASN A 332 7.12 27.50 -3.44
N GLU A 333 5.81 27.52 -3.16
CA GLU A 333 5.26 27.21 -1.84
C GLU A 333 5.67 25.79 -1.41
N LEU A 334 5.51 24.79 -2.28
CA LEU A 334 5.91 23.40 -1.99
C LEU A 334 7.42 23.23 -1.82
N LYS A 335 8.25 24.05 -2.49
CA LYS A 335 9.70 24.09 -2.27
C LYS A 335 10.04 24.55 -0.86
N GLU A 336 9.38 25.59 -0.36
CA GLU A 336 9.57 26.10 1.01
C GLU A 336 9.15 25.06 2.04
N ILE A 337 7.98 24.42 1.85
CA ILE A 337 7.52 23.31 2.70
C ILE A 337 8.52 22.15 2.69
N ASN A 338 9.10 21.81 1.54
CA ASN A 338 10.13 20.77 1.46
C ASN A 338 11.39 21.13 2.25
N ILE A 339 11.83 22.39 2.23
CA ILE A 339 12.98 22.85 3.03
C ILE A 339 12.67 22.74 4.53
N LEU A 340 11.47 23.15 4.96
CA LEU A 340 11.03 22.99 6.34
C LEU A 340 10.99 21.51 6.76
N ALA A 341 10.47 20.64 5.89
CA ALA A 341 10.42 19.21 6.11
C ALA A 341 11.83 18.64 6.34
N ILE A 342 12.81 18.99 5.49
CA ILE A 342 14.21 18.55 5.62
C ILE A 342 14.79 18.93 6.99
N GLN A 343 14.41 20.08 7.54
CA GLN A 343 14.91 20.58 8.82
C GLN A 343 14.26 19.92 10.04
N THR A 344 12.98 19.56 9.95
CA THR A 344 12.16 19.21 11.13
C THR A 344 11.76 17.73 11.20
N CYS A 345 11.63 17.06 10.05
CA CYS A 345 11.13 15.69 9.93
C CYS A 345 11.95 14.70 10.78
N GLY A 346 13.29 14.78 10.73
CA GLY A 346 14.14 13.90 11.55
C GLY A 346 13.86 13.99 13.05
N HIS A 347 13.77 15.22 13.58
CA HIS A 347 13.52 15.44 15.01
C HIS A 347 12.15 14.94 15.46
N LEU A 348 11.11 15.11 14.62
CA LEU A 348 9.77 14.59 14.87
C LEU A 348 9.82 13.07 15.15
N HIS A 349 10.45 12.31 14.26
CA HIS A 349 10.55 10.85 14.36
C HIS A 349 11.47 10.41 15.51
N ALA A 350 12.57 11.11 15.75
CA ALA A 350 13.45 10.82 16.89
C ALA A 350 12.71 10.91 18.23
N HIS A 351 11.91 11.97 18.40
CA HIS A 351 11.12 12.17 19.62
C HIS A 351 10.00 11.13 19.75
N ARG A 352 9.36 10.72 18.64
CA ARG A 352 8.35 9.66 18.66
C ARG A 352 8.93 8.31 19.06
N ARG A 353 10.08 7.93 18.52
CA ARG A 353 10.78 6.70 18.94
C ARG A 353 11.13 6.73 20.43
N HIS A 354 11.57 7.88 20.95
CA HIS A 354 11.82 8.03 22.38
C HIS A 354 10.55 7.84 23.22
N PHE A 355 9.44 8.48 22.85
CA PHE A 355 8.14 8.27 23.50
C PHE A 355 7.71 6.80 23.46
N LEU A 356 7.76 6.18 22.27
CA LEU A 356 7.30 4.81 22.06
C LEU A 356 8.09 3.78 22.87
N ARG A 357 9.41 3.97 23.06
CA ARG A 357 10.18 3.08 23.93
C ARG A 357 9.61 3.02 25.34
N MET A 358 9.24 4.16 25.90
CA MET A 358 8.68 4.23 27.26
C MET A 358 7.24 3.71 27.28
N ALA A 359 6.43 4.12 26.31
CA ALA A 359 5.03 3.72 26.25
C ALA A 359 4.84 2.21 26.01
N LEU A 360 5.60 1.60 25.10
CA LEU A 360 5.54 0.15 24.84
C LEU A 360 6.10 -0.66 26.01
N LYS A 361 7.14 -0.14 26.69
CA LYS A 361 7.66 -0.76 27.91
C LYS A 361 6.60 -0.81 29.01
N GLU A 362 5.95 0.33 29.30
CA GLU A 362 4.88 0.40 30.30
C GLU A 362 3.73 -0.54 29.92
N LEU A 363 3.28 -0.47 28.67
CA LEU A 363 2.20 -1.31 28.15
C LEU A 363 2.53 -2.80 28.29
N TYR A 364 3.74 -3.22 27.88
CA TYR A 364 4.19 -4.60 28.02
C TYR A 364 4.21 -5.06 29.48
N LEU A 365 4.82 -4.29 30.37
CA LEU A 365 4.95 -4.67 31.78
C LEU A 365 3.58 -4.86 32.45
N LEU A 366 2.62 -3.98 32.16
CA LEU A 366 1.26 -4.10 32.69
C LEU A 366 0.49 -5.28 32.11
N LEU A 367 0.65 -5.57 30.82
CA LEU A 367 -0.05 -6.70 30.18
C LEU A 367 0.56 -8.06 30.57
N VAL A 368 1.84 -8.09 30.94
CA VAL A 368 2.47 -9.30 31.50
C VAL A 368 1.97 -9.57 32.90
N ASP A 369 1.82 -8.52 33.72
CA ASP A 369 1.29 -8.61 35.08
C ASP A 369 -0.19 -9.00 35.08
N GLU A 370 -0.99 -8.37 34.20
CA GLU A 370 -2.43 -8.60 34.06
C GLU A 370 -2.84 -8.93 32.61
N PRO A 371 -2.63 -10.19 32.15
CA PRO A 371 -2.95 -10.61 30.78
C PRO A 371 -4.44 -10.47 30.42
N GLY A 372 -5.34 -10.46 31.42
CA GLY A 372 -6.77 -10.25 31.22
C GLY A 372 -7.12 -8.92 30.55
N LEU A 373 -6.24 -7.91 30.67
CA LEU A 373 -6.40 -6.62 30.00
C LEU A 373 -6.29 -6.71 28.47
N LEU A 374 -5.71 -7.80 27.93
CA LEU A 374 -5.68 -8.05 26.49
C LEU A 374 -7.07 -8.24 25.88
N GLY A 375 -8.12 -8.50 26.67
CA GLY A 375 -9.49 -8.42 26.16
C GLY A 375 -9.90 -6.96 25.88
N PRO A 376 -10.18 -6.15 26.92
CA PRO A 376 -10.72 -4.80 26.76
C PRO A 376 -9.73 -3.78 26.15
N LYS A 377 -8.41 -4.01 26.24
CA LYS A 377 -7.38 -3.01 25.85
C LYS A 377 -6.54 -3.41 24.65
N ILE A 378 -6.90 -4.46 23.90
CA ILE A 378 -6.12 -4.89 22.73
C ILE A 378 -5.93 -3.80 21.68
N LEU A 379 -6.86 -2.83 21.58
CA LEU A 379 -6.73 -1.73 20.63
C LEU A 379 -5.44 -0.94 20.88
N PHE A 380 -5.05 -0.75 22.14
CA PHE A 380 -3.81 -0.05 22.49
C PHE A 380 -2.57 -0.84 22.08
N VAL A 381 -2.66 -2.18 22.11
CA VAL A 381 -1.60 -3.06 21.59
C VAL A 381 -1.42 -2.83 20.09
N TRP A 382 -2.50 -2.86 19.30
CA TRP A 382 -2.41 -2.65 17.86
C TRP A 382 -1.94 -1.25 17.48
N MET A 383 -2.41 -0.23 18.20
CA MET A 383 -1.93 1.14 18.05
C MET A 383 -0.43 1.24 18.33
N GLY A 384 0.03 0.73 19.48
CA GLY A 384 1.44 0.76 19.87
C GLY A 384 2.36 0.01 18.91
N LEU A 385 1.96 -1.19 18.50
CA LEU A 385 2.66 -2.01 17.50
C LEU A 385 2.78 -1.29 16.16
N SER A 386 1.66 -0.78 15.63
CA SER A 386 1.64 -0.06 14.34
C SER A 386 2.49 1.19 14.35
N MET A 387 2.40 1.99 15.42
CA MET A 387 3.22 3.19 15.58
C MET A 387 4.71 2.87 15.66
N ALA A 388 5.11 1.86 16.45
CA ALA A 388 6.50 1.46 16.55
C ALA A 388 7.03 0.95 15.22
N ARG A 389 6.25 0.09 14.52
CA ARG A 389 6.59 -0.40 13.19
C ARG A 389 6.78 0.74 12.20
N ASP A 390 5.87 1.70 12.15
CA ASP A 390 5.96 2.84 11.23
C ASP A 390 7.24 3.67 11.48
N GLU A 391 7.58 3.95 12.74
CA GLU A 391 8.80 4.68 13.10
C GLU A 391 10.08 3.91 12.77
N ILE A 392 10.07 2.58 12.93
CA ILE A 392 11.19 1.71 12.53
C ILE A 392 11.34 1.72 11.00
N GLN A 393 10.26 1.54 10.25
CA GLN A 393 10.30 1.54 8.80
C GLN A 393 10.70 2.91 8.22
N TRP A 394 10.24 3.99 8.84
CA TRP A 394 10.67 5.34 8.51
C TRP A 394 12.18 5.48 8.70
N LEU A 395 12.72 5.01 9.83
CA LEU A 395 14.15 5.08 10.16
C LEU A 395 15.01 4.32 9.13
N LEU A 396 14.64 3.08 8.82
CA LEU A 396 15.35 2.25 7.84
C LEU A 396 15.38 2.91 6.47
N ARG A 397 14.22 3.39 6.02
CA ARG A 397 14.10 4.10 4.74
C ARG A 397 14.98 5.35 4.71
N HIS A 398 14.99 6.13 5.79
CA HIS A 398 15.68 7.42 5.83
C HIS A 398 17.19 7.31 6.04
N TYR A 399 17.70 6.11 6.40
CA TYR A 399 19.12 5.86 6.62
C TYR A 399 19.98 6.19 5.39
N ASP A 400 19.54 5.81 4.18
CA ASP A 400 20.27 6.09 2.93
C ASP A 400 19.74 7.33 2.18
N VAL A 401 18.50 7.75 2.47
CA VAL A 401 17.85 8.93 1.85
C VAL A 401 18.65 10.20 2.04
N TRP A 402 19.21 10.46 3.23
CA TRP A 402 19.91 11.72 3.48
C TRP A 402 21.13 11.91 2.55
N GLN A 403 21.82 10.82 2.20
CA GLN A 403 22.95 10.85 1.26
C GLN A 403 22.47 11.15 -0.16
N GLN A 404 21.38 10.49 -0.58
CA GLN A 404 20.78 10.71 -1.90
C GLN A 404 20.28 12.15 -2.05
N LEU A 405 19.70 12.74 -1.00
CA LEU A 405 19.31 14.15 -0.98
C LEU A 405 20.53 15.08 -1.18
N LEU A 406 21.69 14.77 -0.60
CA LEU A 406 22.92 15.57 -0.81
C LEU A 406 23.43 15.51 -2.25
N LEU A 407 23.16 14.43 -2.98
CA LEU A 407 23.55 14.27 -4.38
C LEU A 407 22.58 15.01 -5.31
N GLN A 408 21.28 14.94 -5.03
CA GLN A 408 20.23 15.44 -5.91
C GLN A 408 19.97 16.95 -5.77
N TYR A 409 20.17 17.52 -4.58
CA TYR A 409 19.72 18.88 -4.30
C TYR A 409 20.78 19.97 -4.54
N SER A 410 20.30 21.19 -4.85
CA SER A 410 21.14 22.38 -5.04
C SER A 410 21.95 22.75 -3.78
N PRO A 411 23.05 23.54 -3.90
CA PRO A 411 23.92 23.88 -2.77
C PRO A 411 23.21 24.52 -1.56
N ALA A 412 22.15 25.30 -1.79
CA ALA A 412 21.35 25.90 -0.71
C ALA A 412 20.63 24.84 0.14
N ASN A 413 20.09 23.81 -0.52
CA ASN A 413 19.40 22.70 0.13
C ASN A 413 20.37 21.75 0.85
N LYS A 414 21.61 21.62 0.37
CA LYS A 414 22.67 20.87 1.07
C LYS A 414 22.97 21.47 2.45
N LYS A 415 22.98 22.81 2.57
CA LYS A 415 23.13 23.49 3.87
C LYS A 415 21.98 23.18 4.82
N ALA A 416 20.74 23.08 4.32
CA ALA A 416 19.59 22.72 5.14
C ALA A 416 19.68 21.28 5.66
N ILE A 417 20.11 20.34 4.81
CA ILE A 417 20.34 18.93 5.20
C ILE A 417 21.45 18.81 6.25
N GLN A 418 22.55 19.53 6.09
CA GLN A 418 23.63 19.53 7.08
C GLN A 418 23.17 20.10 8.43
N LYS A 419 22.42 21.21 8.40
CA LYS A 419 21.88 21.85 9.61
C LYS A 419 20.84 21.00 10.34
N SER A 420 20.09 20.15 9.63
CA SER A 420 19.08 19.30 10.25
C SER A 420 19.66 18.17 11.10
N GLY A 421 20.95 17.87 10.94
CA GLY A 421 21.59 16.78 11.67
C GLY A 421 21.02 15.40 11.33
N LEU A 422 20.28 15.26 10.21
CA LEU A 422 19.57 14.04 9.84
C LEU A 422 20.49 12.80 9.85
N GLN A 423 21.74 12.95 9.40
CA GLN A 423 22.76 11.91 9.40
C GLN A 423 23.00 11.26 10.79
N ASN A 424 22.83 12.03 11.87
CA ASN A 424 22.99 11.54 13.23
C ASN A 424 21.66 10.99 13.77
N ILE A 425 20.55 11.61 13.39
CA ILE A 425 19.20 11.23 13.82
C ILE A 425 18.80 9.85 13.30
N VAL A 426 19.24 9.49 12.10
CA VAL A 426 18.97 8.17 11.50
C VAL A 426 19.78 7.04 12.14
N VAL A 427 20.70 7.35 13.06
CA VAL A 427 21.46 6.39 13.85
C VAL A 427 20.93 6.36 15.29
N ASP A 428 19.94 5.49 15.56
CA ASP A 428 19.32 5.38 16.88
C ASP A 428 19.93 4.25 17.70
N LYS A 429 20.81 4.60 18.66
CA LYS A 429 21.47 3.63 19.55
C LYS A 429 20.50 2.88 20.45
N PHE A 430 19.31 3.41 20.72
CA PHE A 430 18.30 2.80 21.58
C PHE A 430 17.21 2.09 20.77
N LEU A 431 17.39 1.94 19.45
CA LEU A 431 16.47 1.16 18.62
C LEU A 431 16.27 -0.29 19.11
N PRO A 432 17.29 -1.02 19.60
CA PRO A 432 17.10 -2.40 20.07
C PRO A 432 16.03 -2.53 21.16
N GLU A 433 15.93 -1.58 22.09
CA GLU A 433 14.87 -1.55 23.10
C GLU A 433 13.46 -1.44 22.49
N LEU A 434 13.30 -0.61 21.45
CA LEU A 434 12.01 -0.48 20.76
C LEU A 434 11.63 -1.76 20.02
N LEU A 435 12.59 -2.37 19.31
CA LEU A 435 12.40 -3.64 18.62
C LEU A 435 12.01 -4.74 19.61
N TYR A 436 12.69 -4.81 20.75
CA TYR A 436 12.43 -5.78 21.79
C TYR A 436 11.00 -5.72 22.31
N TYR A 437 10.52 -4.54 22.77
CA TYR A 437 9.15 -4.47 23.29
C TYR A 437 8.09 -4.68 22.21
N LEU A 438 8.34 -4.28 20.96
CA LEU A 438 7.46 -4.63 19.84
C LEU A 438 7.35 -6.16 19.70
N THR A 439 8.46 -6.88 19.70
CA THR A 439 8.49 -8.34 19.59
C THR A 439 7.90 -9.04 20.81
N GLU A 440 8.19 -8.55 22.02
CA GLU A 440 7.66 -9.14 23.25
C GLU A 440 6.14 -8.97 23.39
N ILE A 441 5.59 -7.84 22.94
CA ILE A 441 4.14 -7.65 22.88
C ILE A 441 3.51 -8.61 21.86
N ARG A 442 4.15 -8.86 20.70
CA ARG A 442 3.68 -9.88 19.74
C ARG A 442 3.62 -11.26 20.40
N ASN A 443 4.69 -11.65 21.09
CA ASN A 443 4.77 -12.93 21.80
C ASN A 443 3.68 -13.04 22.89
N LEU A 444 3.43 -11.94 23.61
CA LEU A 444 2.40 -11.89 24.65
C LEU A 444 1.00 -12.07 24.07
N VAL A 445 0.71 -11.46 22.92
CA VAL A 445 -0.57 -11.65 22.20
C VAL A 445 -0.74 -13.11 21.78
N LEU A 446 0.27 -13.71 21.16
CA LEU A 446 0.21 -15.12 20.73
C LEU A 446 0.03 -16.08 21.91
N LYS A 447 0.76 -15.86 23.00
CA LYS A 447 0.68 -16.65 24.24
C LYS A 447 -0.72 -16.62 24.86
N ASN A 448 -1.45 -15.51 24.71
CA ASN A 448 -2.78 -15.30 25.29
C ASN A 448 -3.89 -15.32 24.23
N SER A 449 -3.65 -15.90 23.05
CA SER A 449 -4.61 -16.00 21.94
C SER A 449 -5.97 -16.54 22.39
N ASN A 450 -6.00 -17.65 23.13
CA ASN A 450 -7.25 -18.24 23.63
C ASN A 450 -8.05 -17.29 24.55
N LEU A 451 -7.37 -16.50 25.40
CA LEU A 451 -8.00 -15.52 26.27
C LEU A 451 -8.63 -14.40 25.44
N ILE A 452 -7.88 -13.90 24.46
CA ILE A 452 -8.32 -12.86 23.52
C ILE A 452 -9.54 -13.34 22.73
N SER A 453 -9.46 -14.53 22.12
CA SER A 453 -10.56 -15.10 21.34
C SER A 453 -11.81 -15.34 22.19
N SER A 454 -11.65 -15.87 23.41
CA SER A 454 -12.78 -16.09 24.34
C SER A 454 -13.50 -14.78 24.68
N TYR A 455 -12.76 -13.70 24.94
CA TYR A 455 -13.34 -12.39 25.21
C TYR A 455 -14.13 -11.87 24.01
N TYR A 456 -13.58 -11.95 22.80
CA TYR A 456 -14.21 -11.41 21.60
C TYR A 456 -15.37 -12.26 21.07
N ILE A 457 -15.35 -13.58 21.24
CA ILE A 457 -16.51 -14.44 20.98
C ILE A 457 -17.71 -13.98 21.82
N GLN A 458 -17.48 -13.76 23.12
CA GLN A 458 -18.53 -13.28 24.03
C GLN A 458 -18.98 -11.86 23.69
N TYR A 459 -18.06 -10.98 23.32
CA TYR A 459 -18.38 -9.60 22.94
C TYR A 459 -19.26 -9.57 21.68
N ILE A 460 -18.87 -10.30 20.63
CA ILE A 460 -19.58 -10.30 19.36
C ILE A 460 -20.97 -10.88 19.52
N ALA A 461 -21.09 -12.07 20.14
CA ALA A 461 -22.38 -12.73 20.32
C ALA A 461 -23.28 -12.00 21.32
N GLY A 462 -22.70 -11.43 22.39
CA GLY A 462 -23.44 -10.81 23.48
C GLY A 462 -23.79 -9.34 23.26
N TYR A 463 -23.07 -8.62 22.39
CA TYR A 463 -23.26 -7.18 22.18
C TYR A 463 -23.31 -6.77 20.70
N ASP A 464 -22.30 -7.10 19.90
CA ASP A 464 -22.21 -6.57 18.53
C ASP A 464 -23.36 -7.08 17.64
N ALA A 465 -23.62 -8.39 17.65
CA ALA A 465 -24.68 -8.99 16.85
C ALA A 465 -26.09 -8.52 17.26
N PRO A 466 -26.43 -8.43 18.57
CA PRO A 466 -27.66 -7.78 19.02
C PRO A 466 -27.79 -6.32 18.57
N LEU A 467 -26.74 -5.50 18.72
CA LEU A 467 -26.73 -4.10 18.29
C LEU A 467 -26.93 -3.97 16.78
N LEU A 468 -26.23 -4.78 15.99
CA LEU A 468 -26.37 -4.81 14.54
C LEU A 468 -27.78 -5.26 14.12
N THR A 469 -28.37 -6.22 14.83
CA THR A 469 -29.76 -6.65 14.62
C THR A 469 -30.71 -5.48 14.83
N GLU A 470 -30.61 -4.77 15.96
CA GLU A 470 -31.43 -3.60 16.27
C GLU A 470 -31.29 -2.50 15.21
N LEU A 471 -30.06 -2.17 14.82
CA LEU A 471 -29.79 -1.16 13.79
C LEU A 471 -30.34 -1.58 12.43
N SER A 472 -30.23 -2.87 12.08
CA SER A 472 -30.72 -3.40 10.80
C SER A 472 -32.24 -3.38 10.69
N GLN A 473 -32.96 -3.58 11.80
CA GLN A 473 -34.42 -3.51 11.84
C GLN A 473 -34.94 -2.12 11.48
N ARG A 474 -34.17 -1.06 11.78
CA ARG A 474 -34.51 0.32 11.40
C ARG A 474 -34.51 0.55 9.88
N PHE A 475 -33.96 -0.37 9.10
CA PHE A 475 -34.03 -0.35 7.65
C PHE A 475 -35.35 -0.95 7.12
N SER A 476 -36.10 -1.69 7.93
CA SER A 476 -37.35 -2.34 7.51
C SER A 476 -38.47 -1.29 7.40
N GLY A 477 -39.06 -1.14 6.20
CA GLY A 477 -40.20 -0.23 5.98
C GLY A 477 -39.97 0.96 5.04
N GLY A 478 -39.04 0.87 4.08
CA GLY A 478 -38.86 1.90 3.03
C GLY A 478 -37.42 2.39 2.82
N SER A 479 -36.42 1.73 3.41
CA SER A 479 -34.99 2.10 3.28
C SER A 479 -34.40 1.97 1.87
N GLY A 480 -35.12 1.35 0.93
CA GLY A 480 -34.66 1.16 -0.44
C GLY A 480 -33.59 0.08 -0.61
N LEU A 481 -33.38 -0.81 0.37
CA LEU A 481 -32.54 -2.01 0.21
C LEU A 481 -33.20 -3.02 -0.74
N SER A 482 -32.43 -3.53 -1.69
CA SER A 482 -32.81 -4.69 -2.51
C SER A 482 -32.80 -5.99 -1.71
N GLU A 483 -33.46 -7.04 -2.21
CA GLU A 483 -33.47 -8.37 -1.59
C GLU A 483 -32.06 -8.93 -1.39
N TYR A 484 -31.17 -8.72 -2.37
CA TYR A 484 -29.79 -9.18 -2.27
C TYR A 484 -29.00 -8.43 -1.19
N GLU A 485 -29.16 -7.12 -1.07
CA GLU A 485 -28.49 -6.33 -0.02
C GLU A 485 -28.99 -6.70 1.38
N GLN A 486 -30.28 -7.00 1.53
CA GLN A 486 -30.85 -7.50 2.79
C GLN A 486 -30.28 -8.88 3.15
N LEU A 487 -30.15 -9.78 2.17
CA LEU A 487 -29.53 -11.08 2.36
C LEU A 487 -28.08 -10.96 2.84
N LEU A 488 -27.28 -10.07 2.26
CA LEU A 488 -25.89 -9.84 2.69
C LEU A 488 -25.81 -9.40 4.16
N ILE A 489 -26.62 -8.41 4.57
CA ILE A 489 -26.64 -7.95 5.96
C ILE A 489 -27.07 -9.08 6.89
N HIS A 490 -28.16 -9.77 6.56
CA HIS A 490 -28.73 -10.82 7.39
C HIS A 490 -27.71 -11.96 7.59
N SER A 491 -27.07 -12.40 6.50
CA SER A 491 -26.01 -13.40 6.52
C SER A 491 -24.84 -13.00 7.43
N CYS A 492 -24.36 -11.76 7.31
CA CYS A 492 -23.28 -11.25 8.17
C CYS A 492 -23.68 -11.25 9.65
N ILE A 493 -24.84 -10.70 9.98
CA ILE A 493 -25.32 -10.62 11.38
C ILE A 493 -25.54 -12.01 11.96
N GLN A 494 -26.13 -12.93 11.19
CA GLN A 494 -26.34 -14.31 11.64
C GLN A 494 -25.02 -15.05 11.85
N SER A 495 -24.02 -14.81 11.00
CA SER A 495 -22.68 -15.38 11.16
C SER A 495 -21.99 -14.85 12.42
N LEU A 496 -22.11 -13.55 12.71
CA LEU A 496 -21.59 -12.94 13.93
C LEU A 496 -22.32 -13.45 15.18
N ALA A 497 -23.65 -13.62 15.12
CA ALA A 497 -24.44 -14.12 16.24
C ALA A 497 -24.11 -15.57 16.62
N ASN A 498 -23.74 -16.39 15.63
CA ASN A 498 -23.37 -17.80 15.82
C ASN A 498 -21.85 -18.01 15.83
N ILE A 499 -21.09 -16.99 16.25
CA ILE A 499 -19.63 -17.05 16.24
C ILE A 499 -19.11 -18.13 17.22
N SER A 500 -18.08 -18.86 16.81
CA SER A 500 -17.41 -19.94 17.56
C SER A 500 -15.94 -20.02 17.16
N ASP A 501 -15.15 -20.76 17.95
CA ASP A 501 -13.73 -20.98 17.66
C ASP A 501 -13.54 -21.73 16.33
N GLY A 502 -12.68 -21.19 15.47
CA GLY A 502 -12.33 -21.79 14.17
C GLY A 502 -13.25 -21.42 13.00
N ILE A 503 -14.15 -20.44 13.15
CA ILE A 503 -14.97 -19.94 12.04
C ILE A 503 -14.11 -19.26 10.97
N ASP A 504 -14.42 -19.58 9.71
CA ASP A 504 -13.90 -18.85 8.57
C ASP A 504 -14.58 -17.48 8.42
N SER A 505 -13.89 -16.42 8.85
CA SER A 505 -14.38 -15.04 8.80
C SER A 505 -14.39 -14.44 7.39
N ARG A 506 -13.71 -15.08 6.41
CA ARG A 506 -13.52 -14.51 5.06
C ARG A 506 -14.83 -14.22 4.35
N GLY A 507 -15.83 -15.09 4.54
CA GLY A 507 -17.18 -14.90 3.99
C GLY A 507 -17.83 -13.61 4.50
N VAL A 508 -17.81 -13.40 5.82
CA VAL A 508 -18.40 -12.22 6.47
C VAL A 508 -17.70 -10.93 6.01
N HIS A 509 -16.36 -10.95 5.94
CA HIS A 509 -15.59 -9.80 5.45
C HIS A 509 -15.94 -9.47 3.99
N LEU A 510 -16.00 -10.47 3.11
CA LEU A 510 -16.29 -10.26 1.70
C LEU A 510 -17.75 -9.80 1.48
N ASP A 511 -18.71 -10.32 2.24
CA ASP A 511 -20.11 -9.90 2.15
C ASP A 511 -20.32 -8.46 2.63
N TRP A 512 -19.64 -8.05 3.71
CA TRP A 512 -19.61 -6.65 4.11
C TRP A 512 -18.98 -5.75 3.05
N PHE A 513 -17.87 -6.21 2.44
CA PHE A 513 -17.20 -5.46 1.39
C PHE A 513 -18.11 -5.34 0.13
N ARG A 514 -18.81 -6.41 -0.26
CA ARG A 514 -19.84 -6.36 -1.32
C ARG A 514 -20.93 -5.35 -0.99
N PHE A 515 -21.44 -5.37 0.24
CA PHE A 515 -22.47 -4.44 0.67
C PHE A 515 -21.99 -2.98 0.61
N GLN A 516 -20.77 -2.68 1.07
CA GLN A 516 -20.15 -1.37 0.91
C GLN A 516 -20.09 -0.97 -0.56
N ALA A 517 -19.62 -1.85 -1.45
CA ALA A 517 -19.48 -1.56 -2.88
C ALA A 517 -20.82 -1.22 -3.54
N LEU A 518 -21.87 -1.99 -3.25
CA LEU A 518 -23.20 -1.79 -3.82
C LEU A 518 -23.84 -0.49 -3.35
N THR A 519 -23.72 -0.18 -2.07
CA THR A 519 -24.41 0.97 -1.44
C THR A 519 -23.65 2.30 -1.58
N SER A 520 -22.43 2.26 -2.13
CA SER A 520 -21.57 3.44 -2.31
C SER A 520 -21.63 4.05 -3.71
N ILE A 521 -22.33 3.42 -4.66
CA ILE A 521 -22.50 3.98 -6.02
C ILE A 521 -23.55 5.10 -6.04
N GLY A 522 -23.39 6.05 -6.96
CA GLY A 522 -24.26 7.23 -7.08
C GLY A 522 -25.74 6.89 -7.29
N ARG A 523 -26.03 5.81 -8.02
CA ARG A 523 -27.40 5.33 -8.31
C ARG A 523 -28.02 4.42 -7.24
N SER A 524 -27.28 4.04 -6.19
CA SER A 524 -27.83 3.18 -5.14
C SER A 524 -29.03 3.84 -4.46
N THR A 525 -30.10 3.09 -4.26
CA THR A 525 -31.31 3.51 -3.52
C THR A 525 -31.03 3.60 -2.02
N PHE A 526 -30.21 2.70 -1.48
CA PHE A 526 -29.72 2.75 -0.11
C PHE A 526 -28.36 3.47 -0.04
N LYS A 527 -28.24 4.48 0.82
CA LYS A 527 -26.98 5.22 1.03
C LYS A 527 -26.39 4.90 2.39
N LEU A 528 -25.31 4.12 2.42
CA LEU A 528 -24.60 3.78 3.66
C LEU A 528 -24.16 5.03 4.44
N GLN A 529 -23.89 6.14 3.75
CA GLN A 529 -23.50 7.42 4.35
C GLN A 529 -24.53 7.99 5.33
N VAL A 530 -25.82 7.75 5.08
CA VAL A 530 -26.93 8.20 5.94
C VAL A 530 -27.03 7.32 7.18
N HIS A 531 -26.55 6.08 7.10
CA HIS A 531 -26.59 5.07 8.15
C HIS A 531 -25.21 4.86 8.78
N ALA A 532 -24.49 5.96 9.06
CA ALA A 532 -23.12 5.94 9.56
C ALA A 532 -22.94 5.08 10.81
N ASN A 533 -23.89 5.10 11.75
CA ASN A 533 -23.81 4.30 12.99
C ASN A 533 -23.79 2.79 12.71
N PHE A 534 -24.49 2.33 11.67
CA PHE A 534 -24.44 0.92 11.26
C PHE A 534 -23.09 0.56 10.65
N ALA A 535 -22.53 1.44 9.83
CA ALA A 535 -21.17 1.26 9.29
C ALA A 535 -20.12 1.18 10.41
N VAL A 536 -20.20 2.07 11.39
CA VAL A 536 -19.33 2.08 12.58
C VAL A 536 -19.47 0.78 13.38
N ALA A 537 -20.69 0.35 13.67
CA ALA A 537 -20.95 -0.88 14.39
C ALA A 537 -20.40 -2.11 13.63
N MET A 538 -20.62 -2.18 12.31
CA MET A 538 -20.14 -3.30 11.49
C MET A 538 -18.61 -3.31 11.39
N ASN A 539 -17.97 -2.17 11.16
CA ASN A 539 -16.50 -2.07 11.15
C ASN A 539 -15.90 -2.45 12.52
N THR A 540 -16.62 -2.17 13.61
CA THR A 540 -16.23 -2.58 14.97
C THR A 540 -16.36 -4.09 15.19
N ALA A 541 -17.49 -4.67 14.80
CA ALA A 541 -17.70 -6.12 14.87
C ALA A 541 -16.67 -6.90 14.04
N LEU A 542 -16.34 -6.41 12.83
CA LEU A 542 -15.30 -7.02 12.00
C LEU A 542 -13.90 -6.85 12.57
N PHE A 543 -13.62 -5.75 13.29
CA PHE A 543 -12.38 -5.64 14.04
C PHE A 543 -12.32 -6.69 15.14
N HIS A 544 -13.38 -6.88 15.92
CA HIS A 544 -13.46 -7.92 16.95
C HIS A 544 -13.31 -9.33 16.38
N LEU A 545 -13.87 -9.58 15.18
CA LEU A 545 -13.76 -10.86 14.49
C LEU A 545 -12.31 -11.22 14.15
N LYS A 546 -11.45 -10.22 13.86
CA LYS A 546 -10.02 -10.45 13.60
C LYS A 546 -9.27 -11.00 14.82
N HIS A 547 -9.84 -11.01 16.03
CA HIS A 547 -9.19 -11.56 17.23
C HIS A 547 -9.47 -13.05 17.46
N ILE A 548 -10.16 -13.69 16.53
CA ILE A 548 -10.56 -15.10 16.61
C ILE A 548 -9.83 -15.88 15.51
N GLY A 549 -9.27 -17.04 15.89
CA GLY A 549 -8.55 -17.92 14.95
C GLY A 549 -7.37 -17.21 14.25
N ASN A 550 -7.24 -17.46 12.94
CA ASN A 550 -6.10 -16.97 12.14
C ASN A 550 -6.07 -15.44 11.94
N GLY A 551 -7.16 -14.72 12.25
CA GLY A 551 -7.20 -13.27 12.12
C GLY A 551 -6.17 -12.56 13.01
N LEU A 552 -5.79 -13.19 14.13
CA LEU A 552 -4.82 -12.62 15.06
C LEU A 552 -3.41 -12.54 14.44
N ASP A 553 -3.03 -13.56 13.69
CA ASP A 553 -1.76 -13.60 12.95
C ASP A 553 -1.74 -12.54 11.83
N GLU A 554 -2.88 -12.33 11.16
CA GLU A 554 -3.04 -11.28 10.16
C GLU A 554 -2.88 -9.89 10.78
N LEU A 555 -3.49 -9.63 11.95
CA LEU A 555 -3.32 -8.36 12.68
C LEU A 555 -1.87 -8.14 13.14
N LEU A 556 -1.20 -9.19 13.62
CA LEU A 556 0.21 -9.12 13.98
C LEU A 556 1.07 -8.79 12.75
N ARG A 557 0.80 -9.40 11.59
CA ARG A 557 1.50 -9.08 10.34
C ARG A 557 1.20 -7.64 9.90
N GLU A 558 -0.06 -7.22 9.91
CA GLU A 558 -0.52 -5.88 9.51
C GLU A 558 0.14 -4.76 10.34
N THR A 559 0.23 -4.97 11.67
CA THR A 559 0.64 -3.92 12.61
C THR A 559 2.11 -3.96 13.00
N SER A 560 2.81 -5.09 12.87
CA SER A 560 4.18 -5.21 13.41
C SER A 560 5.12 -6.09 12.60
N ASP A 561 4.80 -6.40 11.35
CA ASP A 561 5.75 -7.05 10.45
C ASP A 561 7.00 -6.18 10.23
N LEU A 562 8.16 -6.82 10.40
CA LEU A 562 9.48 -6.23 10.22
C LEU A 562 10.30 -6.99 9.15
N SER A 563 9.62 -7.75 8.28
CA SER A 563 10.25 -8.45 7.15
C SER A 563 11.04 -7.53 6.21
N ILE A 564 10.76 -6.23 6.26
CA ILE A 564 11.51 -5.20 5.53
C ILE A 564 13.03 -5.27 5.76
N TYR A 565 13.48 -5.76 6.93
CA TYR A 565 14.91 -5.95 7.22
C TYR A 565 15.60 -6.93 6.25
N CYS A 566 14.86 -7.88 5.66
CA CYS A 566 15.36 -8.77 4.61
C CYS A 566 15.93 -8.00 3.40
N PHE A 567 15.40 -6.81 3.13
CA PHE A 567 15.83 -5.93 2.04
C PHE A 567 16.81 -4.83 2.49
N TYR A 568 17.13 -4.78 3.79
CA TYR A 568 18.14 -3.88 4.38
C TYR A 568 19.20 -4.67 5.19
N PRO A 569 19.84 -5.71 4.62
CA PRO A 569 20.74 -6.60 5.36
C PRO A 569 21.91 -5.86 6.01
N ARG A 570 22.52 -4.89 5.30
CA ARG A 570 23.60 -4.06 5.83
C ARG A 570 23.20 -3.25 7.06
N ILE A 571 21.97 -2.73 7.08
CA ILE A 571 21.48 -1.93 8.20
C ILE A 571 21.10 -2.85 9.37
N PHE A 572 20.54 -4.03 9.07
CA PHE A 572 20.25 -5.06 10.07
C PHE A 572 21.51 -5.47 10.84
N ASP A 573 22.58 -5.82 10.12
CA ASP A 573 23.90 -6.13 10.71
C ASP A 573 24.44 -4.99 11.55
N LEU A 574 24.34 -3.76 11.04
CA LEU A 574 24.80 -2.57 11.75
C LEU A 574 24.04 -2.37 13.07
N HIS A 575 22.72 -2.52 13.05
CA HIS A 575 21.89 -2.40 14.25
C HIS A 575 22.22 -3.49 15.28
N LEU A 576 22.45 -4.73 14.84
CA LEU A 576 22.87 -5.82 15.72
C LEU A 576 24.24 -5.55 16.35
N ARG A 577 25.24 -5.15 15.56
CA ARG A 577 26.58 -4.80 16.08
C ARG A 577 26.51 -3.66 17.09
N ASN A 578 25.80 -2.59 16.76
CA ASN A 578 25.60 -1.46 17.68
C ASN A 578 24.89 -1.87 18.98
N CYS A 579 23.97 -2.85 18.91
CA CYS A 579 23.31 -3.41 20.09
C CYS A 579 24.31 -4.15 20.99
N LEU A 580 25.15 -5.00 20.40
CA LEU A 580 26.15 -5.79 21.12
C LEU A 580 27.26 -4.92 21.72
N ASP A 581 27.69 -3.89 20.99
CA ASP A 581 28.75 -2.97 21.41
C ASP A 581 28.31 -2.00 22.51
N PHE A 582 26.99 -1.85 22.74
CA PHE A 582 26.45 -0.94 23.75
C PHE A 582 25.81 -1.72 24.92
N PRO A 583 26.49 -1.84 26.09
CA PRO A 583 26.07 -2.72 27.17
C PRO A 583 24.61 -2.55 27.63
N LEU A 584 24.10 -1.31 27.68
CA LEU A 584 22.71 -1.02 28.06
C LEU A 584 21.67 -1.57 27.08
N GLN A 585 22.07 -1.87 25.84
CA GLN A 585 21.21 -2.40 24.79
C GLN A 585 21.48 -3.87 24.50
N SER A 586 22.67 -4.40 24.80
CA SER A 586 23.04 -5.80 24.57
C SER A 586 22.02 -6.83 25.10
N ARG A 587 21.32 -6.49 26.19
CA ARG A 587 20.22 -7.30 26.77
C ARG A 587 19.03 -7.53 25.84
N PHE A 588 18.89 -6.72 24.79
CA PHE A 588 17.80 -6.77 23.82
C PHE A 588 18.20 -7.50 22.52
N SER A 589 19.42 -8.02 22.43
CA SER A 589 19.97 -8.65 21.22
C SER A 589 19.14 -9.81 20.66
N ILE A 590 18.41 -10.54 21.51
CA ILE A 590 17.52 -11.63 21.08
C ILE A 590 16.43 -11.19 20.09
N THR A 591 16.06 -9.90 20.10
CA THR A 591 15.04 -9.36 19.19
C THR A 591 15.43 -9.50 17.72
N PHE A 592 16.72 -9.54 17.40
CA PHE A 592 17.19 -9.66 16.02
C PHE A 592 16.87 -11.06 15.47
N ALA A 593 17.12 -12.11 16.25
CA ALA A 593 16.75 -13.48 15.87
C ALA A 593 15.23 -13.63 15.68
N HIS A 594 14.42 -13.03 16.55
CA HIS A 594 12.97 -13.03 16.39
C HIS A 594 12.49 -12.31 15.12
N ILE A 595 13.18 -11.25 14.68
CA ILE A 595 12.84 -10.54 13.44
C ILE A 595 13.08 -11.41 12.20
N CYS A 596 14.09 -12.30 12.22
CA CYS A 596 14.34 -13.24 11.12
C CYS A 596 13.11 -14.13 10.82
N ALA A 597 12.32 -14.48 11.83
CA ALA A 597 11.07 -15.23 11.65
C ALA A 597 10.01 -14.48 10.82
N HIS A 598 10.14 -13.16 10.67
CA HIS A 598 9.25 -12.36 9.83
C HIS A 598 9.61 -12.44 8.34
N PHE A 599 10.78 -12.96 7.95
CA PHE A 599 11.29 -12.82 6.58
C PHE A 599 10.46 -13.55 5.54
N ASN A 600 9.57 -14.46 5.94
CA ASN A 600 8.64 -15.16 5.06
C ASN A 600 7.37 -14.34 4.75
N SER A 601 7.04 -13.32 5.54
CA SER A 601 5.88 -12.44 5.34
C SER A 601 5.80 -11.71 3.98
N PRO A 602 6.90 -11.28 3.32
CA PRO A 602 6.86 -10.49 2.10
C PRO A 602 6.87 -11.35 0.83
N LEU A 603 6.83 -12.68 0.97
CA LEU A 603 6.75 -13.63 -0.15
C LEU A 603 5.36 -13.56 -0.80
N HIS A 604 5.33 -13.88 -2.10
CA HIS A 604 4.08 -13.92 -2.85
C HIS A 604 4.05 -15.13 -3.78
N GLU A 605 2.90 -15.77 -3.89
CA GLU A 605 2.67 -16.95 -4.74
C GLU A 605 2.98 -16.72 -6.23
N LEU A 606 3.01 -15.47 -6.69
CA LEU A 606 3.29 -15.09 -8.06
C LEU A 606 4.78 -14.87 -8.33
N CYS A 607 5.63 -14.95 -7.30
CA CYS A 607 7.07 -14.93 -7.44
C CYS A 607 7.72 -16.04 -6.60
N PRO A 608 7.43 -17.33 -6.87
CA PRO A 608 8.05 -18.42 -6.13
C PRO A 608 9.58 -18.46 -6.28
N GLU A 609 10.13 -17.81 -7.31
CA GLU A 609 11.56 -17.81 -7.63
C GLU A 609 12.44 -17.16 -6.55
N GLU A 610 11.89 -16.33 -5.66
CA GLU A 610 12.65 -15.69 -4.56
C GLU A 610 12.51 -16.40 -3.21
N ASN A 611 11.61 -17.40 -3.10
CA ASN A 611 11.24 -18.01 -1.81
C ASN A 611 12.45 -18.57 -1.08
N ASP A 612 13.20 -19.46 -1.73
CA ASP A 612 14.36 -20.12 -1.13
C ASP A 612 15.40 -19.10 -0.68
N THR A 613 15.71 -18.11 -1.53
CA THR A 613 16.68 -17.06 -1.22
C THR A 613 16.28 -16.21 -0.02
N ILE A 614 15.00 -15.90 0.15
CA ILE A 614 14.51 -15.09 1.28
C ILE A 614 14.47 -15.93 2.56
N ILE A 615 14.06 -17.20 2.46
CA ILE A 615 14.03 -18.14 3.60
C ILE A 615 15.45 -18.40 4.11
N GLU A 616 16.40 -18.69 3.21
CA GLU A 616 17.81 -18.92 3.54
C GLU A 616 18.44 -17.71 4.25
N LYS A 617 18.16 -16.48 3.78
CA LYS A 617 18.59 -15.27 4.47
C LYS A 617 18.13 -15.23 5.93
N GLY A 618 16.91 -15.66 6.22
CA GLY A 618 16.41 -15.71 7.59
C GLY A 618 17.13 -16.72 8.48
N PHE A 619 17.72 -17.77 7.91
CA PHE A 619 18.53 -18.76 8.64
C PHE A 619 20.00 -18.35 8.77
N ASP A 620 20.52 -17.62 7.80
CA ASP A 620 21.92 -17.16 7.77
C ASP A 620 22.19 -16.02 8.78
N PHE A 621 21.18 -15.20 9.08
CA PHE A 621 21.23 -14.13 10.11
C PHE A 621 20.86 -14.65 11.49
#